data_AF-A0A0W8F2G4-F1
#
_entry.id   AF-A0A0W8F2G4-F1
#
_cell.length_a   1.000
_cell.length_b   1.000
_cell.length_c   1.000
_cell.angle_alpha   90.00
_cell.angle_beta   90.00
_cell.angle_gamma   90.00
#
_symmetry.space_group_name_H-M   'P 1'
#
loop_
_entity.id
_entity.type
_entity.pdbx_description
1 polymer ?
#
loop_
_entity_poly.entity_id
_entity_poly.type
_entity_poly.pdbx_seq_one_letter_code
_entity_poly.pdbx_strand_id
1 'polypeptide(L)' 'MYVAVTLPDLPVGTVGGGTGIATQQECLRLLGVAGGGDPPGSHARKFAEIIACGVLAGELSLLGALGAQHLARAHQALGR' A
#
# COMPACT_ATOMS: atom_id res chain seq x y z
N MET A 1 -4.00 20.68 8.03
CA MET A 1 -4.09 19.30 8.55
C MET A 1 -2.69 18.69 8.47
N TYR A 2 -2.20 18.14 9.58
CA TYR A 2 -0.96 17.35 9.62
C TYR A 2 -1.35 15.89 9.86
N VAL A 3 -0.85 14.98 9.04
CA VAL A 3 -1.14 13.54 9.09
C VAL A 3 0.14 12.78 8.76
N ALA A 4 0.42 11.75 9.55
CA ALA A 4 1.56 10.86 9.38
C ALA A 4 1.19 9.45 9.87
N VAL A 5 1.80 8.43 9.29
CA VAL A 5 1.76 7.04 9.77
C VAL A 5 3.17 6.58 10.08
N THR A 6 3.32 5.74 11.10
CA THR A 6 4.59 5.10 11.44
C THR A 6 4.36 3.59 11.47
N LEU A 7 5.06 2.87 10.59
CA LEU A 7 5.01 1.41 10.48
C LEU A 7 6.40 0.88 10.87
N PRO A 8 6.67 0.66 12.17
CA PRO A 8 8.02 0.32 12.64
C PRO A 8 8.46 -1.09 12.24
N ASP A 9 7.51 -1.97 11.92
CA ASP A 9 7.74 -3.33 11.45
C ASP A 9 6.89 -3.59 10.20
N LEU A 10 7.55 -3.67 9.04
CA LEU A 10 6.93 -3.92 7.74
C LEU A 10 7.78 -4.90 6.93
N PRO A 11 7.73 -6.20 7.22
CA PRO A 11 8.51 -7.21 6.54
C PRO A 11 7.97 -7.44 5.12
N VAL A 12 8.67 -6.89 4.13
CA VAL A 12 8.28 -6.97 2.72
C VAL A 12 9.48 -7.24 1.82
N GLY A 13 9.23 -7.81 0.64
CA GLY A 13 10.25 -8.11 -0.35
C GLY A 13 9.66 -8.20 -1.76
N THR A 14 10.51 -7.97 -2.75
CA THR A 14 10.15 -7.98 -4.18
C THR A 14 10.85 -9.10 -4.96
N VAL A 15 11.54 -10.00 -4.25
CA VAL A 15 12.22 -11.21 -4.74
C VAL A 15 12.01 -12.34 -3.74
N GLY A 16 11.82 -13.57 -4.23
CA GLY A 16 11.70 -14.78 -3.42
C GLY A 16 10.27 -15.12 -3.02
N GLY A 17 10.06 -16.34 -2.51
CA GLY A 17 8.75 -16.82 -2.09
C GLY A 17 7.69 -16.66 -3.20
N GLY A 18 6.57 -16.03 -2.87
CA GLY A 18 5.45 -15.83 -3.79
C GLY A 18 5.65 -14.78 -4.87
N THR A 19 6.73 -13.98 -4.86
CA THR A 19 6.91 -12.87 -5.82
C THR A 19 7.15 -13.33 -7.25
N GLY A 20 7.48 -14.62 -7.45
CA GLY A 20 7.66 -15.24 -8.77
C GLY A 20 6.39 -15.85 -9.35
N ILE A 21 5.28 -15.90 -8.60
CA ILE A 21 4.00 -16.38 -9.12
C ILE A 21 3.45 -15.33 -10.10
N ALA A 22 2.94 -15.78 -11.24
CA ALA A 22 2.65 -14.92 -12.39
C ALA A 22 1.83 -13.66 -12.05
N THR A 23 0.75 -13.79 -11.28
CA THR A 23 -0.11 -12.66 -10.93
C THR A 23 0.52 -11.71 -9.91
N GLN A 24 1.21 -12.24 -8.89
CA GLN A 24 1.96 -11.43 -7.91
C GLN A 24 3.10 -10.68 -8.59
N GLN A 25 3.81 -11.33 -9.51
CA GLN A 25 4.88 -10.71 -10.29
C GLN A 25 4.32 -9.58 -11.15
N GLU A 26 3.16 -9.78 -11.78
CA GLU A 26 2.49 -8.75 -12.58
C GLU A 26 2.07 -7.55 -11.72
N CYS A 27 1.51 -7.78 -10.53
CA CYS A 27 1.22 -6.69 -9.59
C CYS A 27 2.49 -5.91 -9.21
N LEU A 28 3.61 -6.58 -8.98
CA LEU A 28 4.89 -5.91 -8.71
C LEU A 28 5.41 -5.14 -9.93
N ARG A 29 5.17 -5.61 -11.16
CA ARG A 29 5.48 -4.87 -12.39
C ARG A 29 4.62 -3.63 -12.55
N LEU A 30 3.32 -3.73 -12.27
CA LEU A 30 2.39 -2.59 -12.29
C LEU A 30 2.83 -1.47 -11.33
N LEU A 31 3.37 -1.86 -10.17
CA LEU A 31 3.94 -0.93 -9.19
C LEU A 31 5.38 -0.49 -9.52
N GLY A 32 5.99 -1.04 -10.57
CA GLY A 32 7.35 -0.72 -11.01
C GLY A 32 8.42 -1.10 -9.98
N VAL A 33 8.22 -2.24 -9.28
CA VAL A 33 9.12 -2.74 -8.22
C VAL A 33 9.38 -4.26 -8.33
N ALA A 34 9.08 -4.89 -9.47
CA ALA A 34 9.42 -6.30 -9.67
C ALA A 34 10.96 -6.52 -9.67
N GLY A 35 11.43 -7.58 -9.01
CA GLY A 35 12.85 -7.88 -8.90
C GLY A 35 13.55 -7.12 -7.76
N GLY A 36 14.88 -7.29 -7.64
CA GLY A 36 15.65 -6.74 -6.51
C GLY A 36 15.95 -5.24 -6.59
N GLY A 37 15.84 -4.66 -7.79
CA GLY A 37 16.27 -3.30 -8.09
C GLY A 37 17.78 -3.14 -8.16
N ASP A 38 18.22 -1.93 -8.50
CA ASP A 38 19.63 -1.53 -8.58
C ASP A 38 19.82 -0.19 -7.84
N PRO A 39 20.52 -0.14 -6.69
CA PRO A 39 21.22 -1.26 -6.05
C PRO A 39 20.26 -2.31 -5.47
N PRO A 40 20.73 -3.54 -5.17
CA PRO A 40 19.92 -4.57 -4.55
C PRO A 40 19.19 -4.10 -3.28
N GLY A 41 17.89 -4.38 -3.21
CA GLY A 41 17.02 -3.97 -2.11
C GLY A 41 16.29 -2.63 -2.34
N SER A 42 16.67 -1.85 -3.35
CA SER A 42 16.00 -0.58 -3.69
C SER A 42 14.52 -0.75 -4.02
N HIS A 43 14.15 -1.81 -4.74
CA HIS A 43 12.75 -2.10 -5.05
C HIS A 43 11.94 -2.49 -3.81
N ALA A 44 12.51 -3.27 -2.87
CA ALA A 44 11.84 -3.62 -1.63
C ALA A 44 11.57 -2.39 -0.76
N ARG A 45 12.55 -1.46 -0.69
CA ARG A 45 12.37 -0.16 -0.02
C ARG A 45 11.26 0.68 -0.66
N LYS A 46 11.28 0.82 -2.00
CA LYS A 46 10.22 1.54 -2.73
C LYS A 46 8.85 0.88 -2.52
N PHE A 47 8.79 -0.44 -2.50
CA PHE A 47 7.55 -1.16 -2.22
C PHE A 47 7.02 -0.88 -0.81
N ALA A 48 7.90 -0.83 0.20
CA ALA A 48 7.53 -0.43 1.56
C ALA A 48 6.97 1.02 1.61
N GLU A 49 7.57 1.96 0.87
CA GLU A 49 7.07 3.33 0.76
C GLU A 49 5.67 3.39 0.10
N ILE A 50 5.46 2.62 -0.97
CA ILE A 50 4.14 2.50 -1.62
C ILE A 50 3.08 1.99 -0.64
N ILE A 51 3.40 0.96 0.15
CA ILE A 51 2.50 0.44 1.18
C ILE A 51 2.18 1.51 2.22
N ALA A 52 3.19 2.21 2.74
CA ALA A 52 3.00 3.27 3.73
C ALA A 52 2.11 4.41 3.18
N CYS A 53 2.30 4.80 1.92
CA CYS A 53 1.43 5.75 1.23
C CYS A 53 -0.02 5.24 1.09
N GLY A 54 -0.19 3.96 0.75
CA GLY A 54 -1.51 3.33 0.68
C GLY A 54 -2.24 3.34 2.03
N VAL A 55 -1.53 3.00 3.12
CA VAL A 55 -2.06 3.07 4.49
C VAL A 55 -2.45 4.50 4.85
N LEU A 56 -1.55 5.47 4.64
CA LEU A 56 -1.80 6.89 4.92
C LEU A 56 -3.04 7.41 4.19
N ALA A 57 -3.17 7.07 2.90
CA ALA A 57 -4.31 7.47 2.09
C ALA A 57 -5.63 6.82 2.58
N GLY A 58 -5.57 5.54 2.95
CA GLY A 58 -6.71 4.82 3.54
C GLY A 58 -7.18 5.45 4.84
N GLU A 59 -6.27 5.70 5.78
CA GLU A 59 -6.56 6.35 7.07
C GLU A 59 -7.13 7.75 6.88
N LEU A 60 -6.55 8.54 5.98
CA LEU A 60 -7.05 9.88 5.69
C LEU A 60 -8.48 9.85 5.12
N SER A 61 -8.74 8.94 4.17
CA SER A 61 -10.07 8.75 3.59
C SER A 61 -11.10 8.33 4.64
N LEU A 62 -10.74 7.37 5.50
CA LEU A 62 -11.62 6.86 6.55
C LEU A 62 -11.94 7.94 7.60
N LEU A 63 -10.92 8.65 8.09
CA LEU A 63 -11.08 9.75 9.04
C LEU A 63 -11.90 10.89 8.43
N GLY A 64 -11.70 11.20 7.14
CA GLY A 64 -12.52 12.17 6.42
C GLY A 64 -13.98 11.76 6.34
N ALA A 65 -14.26 10.50 6.00
CA ALA A 65 -15.62 9.97 5.94
C ALA A 65 -16.31 9.94 7.31
N LEU A 66 -15.57 9.62 8.39
CA LEU A 66 -16.06 9.67 9.76
C LEU A 66 -16.36 11.11 10.20
N GLY A 67 -15.43 12.04 9.96
CA GLY A 67 -15.59 13.45 10.29
C GLY A 67 -16.77 14.10 9.56
N ALA A 68 -17.05 13.68 8.32
CA ALA A 68 -18.19 14.13 7.54
C ALA A 68 -19.50 13.36 7.82
N GLN A 69 -19.49 12.37 8.71
CA GLN A 69 -20.63 11.44 8.93
C GLN A 69 -21.10 10.74 7.64
N HIS A 70 -20.22 10.63 6.65
CA HIS A 70 -20.48 10.01 5.34
C HIS A 70 -20.13 8.53 5.32
N LEU A 71 -19.48 8.00 6.36
CA LEU A 71 -19.04 6.62 6.38
C LEU A 71 -20.20 5.63 6.16
N ALA A 72 -21.31 5.79 6.87
CA ALA A 72 -22.48 4.92 6.74
C ALA A 72 -23.08 4.94 5.32
N ARG A 73 -23.18 6.13 4.71
CA ARG A 73 -23.70 6.31 3.34
C ARG A 73 -22.75 5.74 2.29
N ALA A 74 -21.45 5.96 2.43
CA ALA A 74 -20.44 5.43 1.52
C ALA A 74 -20.38 3.90 1.58
N HIS A 75 -20.52 3.32 2.79
CA HIS A 75 -20.65 1.88 2.98
C HIS A 75 -21.90 1.34 2.25
N GLN A 76 -23.07 1.92 2.49
CA GLN A 76 -24.31 1.52 1.81
C GLN A 76 -24.25 1.60 0.28
N ALA A 77 -23.60 2.63 -0.27
CA ALA A 77 -23.60 2.90 -1.71
C ALA A 77 -22.50 2.17 -2.49
N LEU A 78 -21.30 2.04 -1.90
CA LEU A 78 -20.10 1.56 -2.58
C LEU A 78 -19.48 0.34 -1.88
N GLY A 79 -19.85 0.11 -0.63
CA GLY A 79 -19.26 -0.89 0.24
C GLY A 79 -20.04 -2.20 0.36
N ARG A 80 -21.34 -2.23 -0.01
CA ARG A 80 -22.49 -2.84 0.73
C ARG A 80 -22.65 -2.25 2.13
#